data_AF-A0A955QYY0-F1
#
_entry.id   AF-A0A955QYY0-F1
#
_cell.length_a   1.000
_cell.length_b   1.000
_cell.length_c   1.000
_cell.angle_alpha   90.00
_cell.angle_beta   90.00
_cell.angle_gamma   90.00
#
_symmetry.space_group_name_H-M   'P 1'
#
loop_
_entity.id
_entity.type
_entity.pdbx_description
1 polymer ?
#
loop_
_entity_poly.entity_id
_entity_poly.type
_entity_poly.pdbx_seq_one_letter_code
_entity_poly.pdbx_strand_id
1 'polypeptide(L)'
;MAEKNKDIKFEKAMKRLEEIVEHLEKGELDIDKSLEIFEEGISMSRLCSEKLNEAEQKIEQLTQKRRGDLAVELFPVEGSGEPKE
;
A
#
# COMPACT_ATOMS: atom_id res chain seq x y z
N MET A 1 -5.06 5.40 -21.75
CA MET A 1 -4.83 6.40 -20.69
C MET A 1 -4.37 5.78 -19.36
N ALA A 2 -4.39 4.44 -19.17
CA ALA A 2 -4.08 3.76 -17.91
C ALA A 2 -2.59 3.81 -17.45
N GLU A 3 -1.64 4.12 -18.34
CA GLU A 3 -0.20 4.11 -18.01
C GLU A 3 0.26 5.35 -17.23
N LYS A 4 -0.42 6.50 -17.34
CA LYS A 4 0.06 7.77 -16.75
C LYS A 4 -0.10 7.89 -15.23
N ASN A 5 -0.94 7.06 -14.60
CA ASN A 5 -1.24 7.19 -13.16
C ASN A 5 -0.30 6.39 -12.24
N LYS A 6 0.44 5.39 -12.74
CA LYS A 6 1.28 4.54 -11.87
C LYS A 6 2.50 5.25 -11.27
N ASP A 7 3.02 6.27 -11.96
CA ASP A 7 4.18 7.07 -11.54
C ASP A 7 3.82 8.28 -10.67
N ILE A 8 2.54 8.52 -10.39
CA ILE A 8 2.12 9.60 -9.52
C ILE A 8 2.48 9.25 -8.08
N LYS A 9 3.19 10.15 -7.40
CA LYS A 9 3.51 10.03 -5.98
C LYS A 9 2.25 10.15 -5.12
N PHE A 10 2.23 9.47 -3.98
CA PHE A 10 1.11 9.51 -3.04
C PHE A 10 0.69 10.94 -2.69
N GLU A 11 1.63 11.82 -2.36
CA GLU A 11 1.32 13.19 -1.95
C GLU A 11 0.65 13.99 -3.09
N LYS A 12 1.03 13.71 -4.34
CA LYS A 12 0.42 14.35 -5.51
C LYS A 12 -0.99 13.83 -5.77
N ALA A 13 -1.18 12.52 -5.66
CA ALA A 13 -2.49 11.89 -5.82
C ALA A 13 -3.48 12.37 -4.74
N MET A 14 -3.02 12.45 -3.49
CA MET A 14 -3.82 12.95 -2.37
C MET A 14 -4.20 14.42 -2.58
N LYS A 15 -3.24 15.29 -2.92
CA LYS A 15 -3.53 16.69 -3.18
C LYS A 15 -4.55 16.86 -4.31
N ARG A 16 -4.41 16.09 -5.39
CA ARG A 16 -5.36 16.14 -6.50
C ARG A 16 -6.76 15.68 -6.09
N LEU A 17 -6.86 14.64 -5.26
CA LEU A 17 -8.12 14.17 -4.72
C LEU A 17 -8.80 15.23 -3.84
N GLU A 18 -8.04 15.93 -2.99
CA GLU A 18 -8.54 17.05 -2.18
C GLU A 18 -9.11 18.18 -3.06
N GLU A 19 -8.39 18.57 -4.11
CA GLU A 19 -8.88 19.58 -5.08
C GLU A 19 -10.19 19.13 -5.75
N ILE A 20 -10.29 17.86 -6.15
CA ILE A 20 -11.50 17.30 -6.77
C ILE A 20 -12.68 17.37 -5.81
N VAL A 21 -12.49 16.97 -4.55
CA VAL A 21 -13.54 17.05 -3.52
C VAL A 21 -13.98 18.49 -3.32
N GLU A 22 -13.04 19.44 -3.21
CA GLU A 22 -13.37 20.86 -3.08
C GLU A 22 -14.21 21.36 -4.27
N HIS A 23 -13.87 20.96 -5.50
CA HIS A 23 -14.63 21.32 -6.68
C HIS A 23 -16.04 20.72 -6.72
N LEU A 24 -16.19 19.46 -6.29
CA LEU A 24 -17.49 18.80 -6.19
C LEU A 24 -18.38 19.44 -5.11
N GLU A 25 -17.80 19.81 -3.97
CA GLU A 25 -18.52 20.43 -2.85
C GLU A 25 -19.01 21.86 -3.18
N LYS A 26 -18.25 22.61 -3.99
CA LYS A 26 -18.67 23.94 -4.45
C LYS A 26 -19.90 23.89 -5.35
N GLY A 27 -20.10 22.80 -6.10
CA GLY A 27 -21.28 22.62 -6.96
C GLY A 27 -21.37 23.60 -8.13
N GLU A 28 -20.26 24.21 -8.54
CA GLU A 28 -20.20 25.20 -9.64
C GLU A 28 -20.04 24.57 -11.03
N LEU A 29 -19.85 23.24 -11.08
CA LEU A 29 -19.61 22.50 -12.31
C LEU A 29 -20.92 22.04 -12.95
N ASP A 30 -20.95 22.04 -14.28
CA ASP A 30 -22.00 21.35 -15.02
C ASP A 30 -21.93 19.83 -14.80
N ILE A 31 -22.99 19.13 -15.18
CA ILE A 31 -23.14 17.69 -14.92
C ILE A 31 -22.07 16.85 -15.62
N ASP A 32 -21.69 17.22 -16.84
CA ASP A 32 -20.70 16.49 -17.62
C ASP A 32 -19.31 16.62 -16.99
N LYS A 33 -18.91 17.84 -16.60
CA LYS A 33 -17.64 18.06 -15.88
C LYS A 33 -17.65 17.42 -14.50
N SER A 34 -18.79 17.45 -13.81
CA SER A 34 -18.92 16.82 -12.49
C SER A 34 -18.67 15.32 -12.58
N LEU A 35 -19.16 14.66 -13.64
CA LEU A 35 -18.89 13.26 -13.91
C LEU A 35 -17.41 13.02 -14.24
N GLU A 36 -16.80 13.84 -15.10
CA GLU A 36 -15.38 13.71 -15.44
C GLU A 36 -14.47 13.81 -14.20
N ILE A 37 -14.66 14.83 -13.37
CA ILE A 37 -13.80 14.99 -12.18
C ILE A 37 -14.10 13.94 -11.11
N PHE A 38 -15.33 13.42 -11.06
CA PHE A 38 -15.68 12.33 -10.16
C PHE A 38 -14.97 11.03 -10.56
N GLU A 39 -14.93 10.70 -11.86
CA GLU A 39 -14.16 9.57 -12.36
C GLU A 39 -12.66 9.72 -12.07
N GLU A 40 -12.13 10.93 -12.25
CA GLU A 40 -10.75 11.25 -11.86
C GLU A 40 -10.53 11.01 -10.35
N GLY A 41 -11.47 11.47 -9.50
CA GLY A 41 -11.43 11.29 -8.05
C GLY A 41 -11.41 9.81 -7.65
N ILE A 42 -12.22 8.97 -8.29
CA ILE A 42 -12.18 7.52 -8.09
C ILE A 42 -10.80 6.95 -8.44
N SER A 43 -10.21 7.39 -9.56
CA SER A 43 -8.88 6.93 -9.95
C SER A 43 -7.80 7.35 -8.95
N MET A 44 -7.84 8.60 -8.47
CA MET A 44 -6.90 9.10 -7.46
C MET A 44 -7.05 8.34 -6.13
N SER A 45 -8.29 8.10 -5.68
CA SER A 45 -8.58 7.33 -4.47
C SER A 45 -8.00 5.92 -4.53
N ARG A 46 -8.23 5.21 -5.65
CA ARG A 46 -7.64 3.86 -5.87
C ARG A 46 -6.13 3.88 -5.84
N LEU A 47 -5.51 4.86 -6.50
CA LEU A 47 -4.05 4.99 -6.51
C LEU A 47 -3.49 5.23 -5.10
N CYS A 48 -4.14 6.09 -4.31
CA CYS A 48 -3.76 6.31 -2.91
C CYS A 48 -3.82 5.00 -2.11
N SER A 49 -4.90 4.23 -2.24
CA SER A 49 -5.04 2.93 -1.56
C SER A 49 -3.97 1.93 -2.00
N GLU A 50 -3.66 1.85 -3.29
CA GLU A 50 -2.61 0.97 -3.82
C GLU A 50 -1.24 1.32 -3.22
N LYS A 51 -0.87 2.61 -3.20
CA LYS A 51 0.40 3.06 -2.62
C LYS A 51 0.51 2.77 -1.12
N LEU A 52 -0.58 2.92 -0.37
CA LEU A 52 -0.61 2.59 1.06
C LEU A 52 -0.44 1.09 1.29
N ASN A 53 -1.12 0.26 0.49
CA ASN A 53 -0.99 -1.20 0.57
C ASN A 53 0.44 -1.66 0.22
N GLU A 54 1.05 -1.10 -0.82
CA GLU A 54 2.47 -1.36 -1.15
C GLU A 54 3.41 -1.02 0.03
N ALA A 55 3.16 0.11 0.69
CA ALA A 55 3.93 0.52 1.85
C ALA A 55 3.74 -0.43 3.05
N GLU A 56 2.50 -0.82 3.34
CA GLU A 56 2.16 -1.76 4.40
C GLU A 56 2.83 -3.13 4.20
N GLN A 57 2.71 -3.70 2.99
CA GLN A 57 3.37 -4.96 2.64
C GLN A 57 4.88 -4.89 2.82
N LYS A 58 5.51 -3.76 2.46
CA LYS A 58 6.94 -3.57 2.65
C LYS A 58 7.33 -3.54 4.13
N ILE A 59 6.53 -2.89 4.97
CA ILE A 59 6.73 -2.87 6.43
C ILE A 59 6.58 -4.27 7.01
N GLU A 60 5.56 -5.01 6.59
CA GLU A 60 5.31 -6.38 7.04
C GLU A 60 6.50 -7.29 6.70
N GLN A 61 6.98 -7.26 5.45
CA GLN A 61 8.14 -8.04 5.02
C GLN A 61 9.41 -7.70 5.83
N LEU A 62 9.67 -6.41 6.08
CA LEU A 62 10.83 -5.98 6.88
C LEU A 62 10.72 -6.43 8.34
N THR A 63 9.51 -6.48 8.88
CA THR A 63 9.25 -6.88 10.27
C THR A 63 9.29 -8.41 10.42
N GLN A 64 8.76 -9.15 9.44
CA GLN A 64 8.82 -10.60 9.40
C GLN A 64 10.26 -11.10 9.21
N LYS A 65 11.07 -10.45 8.37
CA LYS A 65 12.51 -10.76 8.23
C LYS A 65 13.24 -10.61 9.56
N ARG A 66 13.01 -9.52 10.31
CA ARG A 66 13.58 -9.33 11.65
C ARG A 66 13.15 -10.40 12.66
N ARG A 67 11.95 -10.97 12.50
CA ARG A 67 11.48 -12.10 13.34
C ARG A 67 12.08 -13.44 12.90
N GLY A 68 12.32 -13.63 11.61
CA GLY A 68 12.94 -14.82 11.02
C GLY A 68 14.42 -14.96 11.37
N ASP A 69 15.15 -13.85 11.49
CA ASP A 69 16.55 -13.84 11.94
C ASP A 69 16.72 -14.29 13.41
N LEU A 70 15.65 -14.26 14.23
CA LEU A 70 15.65 -14.79 15.60
C LEU A 70 15.30 -16.30 15.67
N ALA A 71 14.91 -16.92 14.56
CA ALA A 71 14.49 -18.33 14.49
C ALA A 71 15.56 -19.28 13.95
N VAL A 72 16.81 -18.81 13.82
CA VAL A 72 18.00 -19.62 13.55
C VAL A 72 18.92 -19.32 14.74
N GLU A 73 19.05 -20.14 15.78
CA GLU A 73 19.53 -21.51 15.79
C GLU A 73 18.89 -22.25 17.00
N LEU A 74 17.84 -23.03 16.76
CA LEU A 74 17.55 -24.15 17.67
C LEU A 74 18.41 -25.32 17.20
N PHE A 75 19.65 -25.37 17.70
CA PHE A 75 20.54 -26.51 17.48
C PHE A 75 19.80 -27.79 17.86
N PRO A 76 19.73 -28.81 16.99
CA PRO A 76 19.27 -30.12 17.41
C PRO A 76 20.28 -30.64 18.44
N VAL A 77 19.85 -30.77 19.70
CA VAL A 77 20.57 -31.59 20.67
C VAL A 77 20.47 -33.01 20.15
N GLU A 78 21.55 -33.48 19.52
CA GLU A 78 21.71 -34.91 19.24
C GLU A 78 21.66 -35.64 20.57
N GLY A 79 20.63 -36.48 20.71
CA GLY A 79 20.42 -37.30 21.89
C GLY A 79 21.63 -38.21 22.10
N SER A 80 22.44 -37.89 23.11
CA SER A 80 23.39 -38.83 23.69
C SER A 80 22.64 -39.80 24.61
N GLY A 81 21.89 -40.73 24.01
CA GLY A 81 21.76 -42.10 24.51
C GLY A 81 22.40 -42.95 23.43
N GLU A 82 23.43 -43.76 23.66
CA GLU A 82 23.70 -44.66 24.78
C GLU A 82 25.23 -44.81 24.95
N PRO A 83 25.69 -45.42 26.05
CA PRO A 83 26.35 -46.71 25.86
C PRO A 83 25.84 -47.80 26.82
N LYS A 84 25.40 -48.87 26.16
CA LYS A 84 25.51 -50.32 26.43
C LYS A 84 26.09 -50.84 27.76
N GLU A 85 25.47 -51.98 28.14
CA GLU A 85 25.79 -53.06 29.10
C GLU A 85 25.40 -52.87 30.58
#